data_AF-A0A958ULH4-F1
#
_entry.id   AF-A0A958ULH4-F1
#
_cell.length_a   1.000
_cell.length_b   1.000
_cell.length_c   1.000
_cell.angle_alpha   90.00
_cell.angle_beta   90.00
_cell.angle_gamma   90.00
#
_symmetry.space_group_name_H-M   'P 1'
#
loop_
_entity.id
_entity.type
_entity.pdbx_description
1 polymer ?
#
loop_
_entity_poly.entity_id
_entity_poly.type
_entity_poly.pdbx_seq_one_letter_code
_entity_poly.pdbx_strand_id
1 'polypeptide(L)'
;MLTRRHIRVKVMQSVYAYNQSENPNIDTQEKFLLHSVDQMLDLYLLLLQLLVALQEQADSYLVLSQKKHLATVSEKNPSRTFVDNKLLKVIASNSTFNEIIKKKKLNYWELDGEYVNIILNELRRLEWYETYLTKKETTYKEDQVFV
;
A
#
# COMPACT_ATOMS: atom_id res chain seq x y z
N MET A 1 -10.81 -3.27 1.65
CA MET A 1 -11.68 -4.23 2.38
C MET A 1 -12.56 -4.98 1.39
N LEU A 2 -12.58 -6.30 1.48
CA LEU A 2 -13.40 -7.17 0.63
C LEU A 2 -14.86 -7.10 1.12
N THR A 3 -15.63 -6.16 0.56
CA THR A 3 -17.02 -5.96 0.99
C THR A 3 -17.93 -7.06 0.44
N ARG A 4 -19.06 -7.31 1.09
CA ARG A 4 -20.09 -8.26 0.60
C ARG A 4 -20.52 -7.98 -0.85
N ARG A 5 -20.44 -6.71 -1.28
CA ARG A 5 -20.71 -6.32 -2.67
C ARG A 5 -19.71 -6.92 -3.65
N HIS A 6 -18.40 -6.87 -3.36
CA HIS A 6 -17.37 -7.44 -4.23
C HIS A 6 -17.57 -8.95 -4.42
N ILE A 7 -17.88 -9.67 -3.34
CA ILE A 7 -18.17 -11.12 -3.39
C ILE A 7 -19.39 -11.39 -4.29
N ARG A 8 -20.50 -10.66 -4.09
CA ARG A 8 -21.70 -10.83 -4.94
C ARG A 8 -21.42 -10.57 -6.41
N VAL A 9 -20.61 -9.55 -6.72
CA VAL A 9 -20.22 -9.25 -8.11
C VAL A 9 -19.42 -10.42 -8.70
N LYS A 10 -18.46 -10.98 -7.97
CA LYS A 10 -17.68 -12.15 -8.43
C LYS A 10 -18.54 -13.41 -8.61
N VAL A 11 -19.48 -13.64 -7.70
CA VAL A 11 -20.48 -14.71 -7.84
C VAL A 11 -21.32 -14.50 -9.09
N MET A 12 -21.86 -13.28 -9.30
CA MET A 12 -22.63 -12.96 -10.51
C MET A 12 -21.81 -13.14 -11.80
N GLN A 13 -20.54 -12.73 -11.80
CA GLN A 13 -19.64 -12.94 -12.94
C GLN A 13 -19.45 -14.43 -13.25
N SER A 14 -19.29 -15.25 -12.21
CA SER A 14 -19.12 -16.71 -12.36
C SER A 14 -20.40 -17.38 -12.85
N VAL A 15 -21.57 -16.98 -12.32
CA VAL A 15 -22.88 -17.48 -12.78
C VAL A 15 -23.17 -17.05 -14.22
N TYR A 16 -22.83 -15.82 -14.58
CA TYR A 16 -22.97 -15.33 -15.95
C TYR A 16 -22.08 -16.12 -16.91
N ALA A 17 -20.80 -16.30 -16.57
CA ALA A 17 -19.87 -17.08 -17.38
C ALA A 17 -20.30 -18.55 -17.52
N TYR A 18 -20.83 -19.16 -16.46
CA TYR A 18 -21.43 -20.49 -16.50
C TYR A 18 -22.56 -20.57 -17.52
N ASN A 19 -23.54 -19.66 -17.44
CA ASN A 19 -24.72 -19.69 -18.31
C ASN A 19 -24.40 -19.38 -19.78
N GLN A 20 -23.34 -18.62 -20.06
CA GLN A 20 -22.91 -18.27 -21.43
C GLN A 20 -21.97 -19.30 -22.06
N SER A 21 -21.53 -20.32 -21.32
CA SER A 21 -20.60 -21.32 -21.83
C SER A 21 -21.33 -22.40 -22.64
N GLU A 22 -20.77 -22.79 -23.79
CA GLU A 22 -21.30 -23.90 -24.61
C GLU A 22 -21.25 -25.24 -23.87
N ASN A 23 -20.29 -25.42 -22.95
CA ASN A 23 -20.14 -26.60 -22.10
C ASN A 23 -19.95 -26.18 -20.64
N PRO A 24 -21.04 -25.85 -19.93
CA PRO A 24 -20.96 -25.32 -18.57
C PRO A 24 -20.38 -26.37 -17.61
N ASN A 25 -19.33 -25.97 -16.89
CA ASN A 25 -18.69 -26.79 -15.87
C ASN A 25 -18.67 -26.00 -14.55
N ILE A 26 -19.26 -26.55 -13.50
CA ILE A 26 -19.38 -25.86 -12.21
C ILE A 26 -18.03 -25.79 -11.48
N ASP A 27 -17.22 -26.84 -11.56
CA ASP A 27 -15.92 -26.94 -10.90
C ASP A 27 -14.94 -25.87 -11.41
N THR A 28 -15.00 -25.54 -12.70
CA THR A 28 -14.16 -24.49 -13.28
C THR A 28 -14.56 -23.11 -12.76
N GLN A 29 -15.86 -22.85 -12.63
CA GLN A 29 -16.38 -21.58 -12.13
C GLN A 29 -16.14 -21.41 -10.62
N GLU A 30 -16.23 -22.49 -9.85
CA GLU A 30 -15.87 -22.47 -8.43
C GLU A 30 -14.38 -22.15 -8.23
N LYS A 31 -13.49 -22.83 -8.98
CA LYS A 31 -12.04 -22.54 -8.94
C LYS A 31 -11.74 -21.09 -9.33
N PHE A 32 -12.40 -20.57 -10.36
CA PHE A 32 -12.28 -19.18 -10.77
C PHE A 32 -12.74 -18.21 -9.67
N LEU A 33 -13.88 -18.48 -9.04
CA LEU A 33 -14.41 -17.66 -7.96
C LEU A 33 -13.43 -17.59 -6.77
N LEU A 34 -12.95 -18.75 -6.31
CA LEU A 34 -11.99 -18.84 -5.21
C LEU A 34 -10.68 -18.12 -5.55
N HIS A 35 -10.16 -18.32 -6.75
CA HIS A 35 -8.97 -17.61 -7.22
C HIS A 35 -9.20 -16.09 -7.24
N SER A 36 -10.34 -15.63 -7.73
CA SER A 36 -10.64 -14.19 -7.77
C SER A 36 -10.76 -13.58 -6.37
N VAL A 37 -11.28 -14.34 -5.39
CA VAL A 37 -11.30 -13.92 -3.99
C VAL A 37 -9.89 -13.82 -3.42
N ASP A 38 -9.02 -14.80 -3.70
CA ASP A 38 -7.62 -14.78 -3.27
C ASP A 38 -6.85 -13.59 -3.87
N GLN A 39 -7.03 -13.32 -5.17
CA GLN A 39 -6.41 -12.16 -5.82
C GLN A 39 -6.85 -10.82 -5.22
N MET A 40 -8.11 -10.70 -4.78
CA MET A 40 -8.58 -9.49 -4.10
C MET A 40 -7.91 -9.31 -2.73
N LEU A 41 -7.63 -10.41 -2.02
CA LEU A 41 -6.84 -10.36 -0.79
C LEU A 41 -5.40 -9.93 -1.08
N ASP A 42 -4.80 -10.47 -2.14
CA ASP A 42 -3.43 -10.11 -2.55
C ASP A 42 -3.31 -8.63 -2.90
N LEU A 43 -4.29 -8.10 -3.65
CA LEU A 43 -4.37 -6.67 -3.94
C LEU A 43 -4.46 -5.83 -2.65
N TYR A 44 -5.27 -6.27 -1.69
CA TYR A 44 -5.40 -5.55 -0.41
C TYR A 44 -4.08 -5.54 0.37
N LEU A 45 -3.37 -6.67 0.40
CA LEU A 45 -2.05 -6.77 1.03
C LEU A 45 -1.03 -5.89 0.31
N LEU A 46 -1.06 -5.85 -1.02
CA LEU A 46 -0.21 -4.99 -1.82
C LEU A 46 -0.42 -3.50 -1.55
N LEU A 47 -1.68 -3.08 -1.36
CA LEU A 47 -1.99 -1.70 -0.98
C LEU A 47 -1.44 -1.35 0.41
N LEU A 48 -1.51 -2.26 1.38
CA LEU A 48 -0.88 -2.05 2.69
C LEU A 48 0.65 -2.00 2.58
N GLN A 49 1.23 -2.88 1.76
CA GLN A 49 2.66 -2.91 1.52
C GLN A 49 3.15 -1.62 0.84
N LEU A 50 2.35 -1.05 -0.06
CA LEU A 50 2.66 0.22 -0.72
C LEU A 50 2.83 1.35 0.30
N LEU A 51 1.97 1.41 1.33
CA LEU A 51 2.08 2.43 2.39
C LEU A 51 3.42 2.32 3.14
N VAL A 52 3.87 1.09 3.43
CA VAL A 52 5.18 0.84 4.06
C VAL A 52 6.32 1.19 3.10
N ALA A 53 6.23 0.81 1.82
CA ALA A 53 7.23 1.14 0.82
C ALA A 53 7.39 2.67 0.63
N LEU A 54 6.30 3.43 0.68
CA LEU A 54 6.33 4.89 0.65
C LEU A 54 7.04 5.48 1.87
N GLN A 55 6.83 4.90 3.06
CA GLN A 55 7.51 5.31 4.29
C GLN A 55 9.03 5.08 4.18
N GLU A 56 9.45 3.90 3.72
CA GLU A 56 10.86 3.52 3.53
C GLU A 56 11.55 4.40 2.47
N GLN A 57 10.83 4.69 1.38
CA GLN A 57 11.34 5.55 0.31
C GLN A 57 11.46 7.00 0.78
N ALA A 58 10.52 7.48 1.59
CA ALA A 58 10.63 8.81 2.20
C ALA A 58 11.82 8.90 3.16
N ASP A 59 12.06 7.90 4.00
CA ASP A 59 13.24 7.89 4.89
C ASP A 59 14.54 7.88 4.09
N SER A 60 14.62 7.06 3.05
CA SER A 60 15.75 7.02 2.12
C SER A 60 15.99 8.39 1.46
N TYR A 61 14.92 9.05 1.02
CA TYR A 61 14.99 10.41 0.46
C TYR A 61 15.52 11.43 1.47
N LEU A 62 15.08 11.36 2.74
CA LEU A 62 15.56 12.26 3.79
C LEU A 62 17.06 12.06 4.07
N VAL A 63 17.52 10.82 4.14
CA VAL A 63 18.94 10.50 4.36
C VAL A 63 19.79 10.98 3.18
N LEU A 64 19.30 10.84 1.94
CA LEU A 64 20.00 11.32 0.75
C LEU A 64 20.02 12.84 0.66
N SER A 65 18.93 13.53 1.02
CA SER A 65 18.85 15.00 0.95
C SER A 65 19.79 15.67 1.96
N GLN A 66 19.95 15.10 3.15
CA GLN A 66 20.91 15.56 4.16
C GLN A 66 22.38 15.48 3.69
N LYS A 67 22.70 14.51 2.82
CA LYS A 67 24.06 14.28 2.29
C LYS A 67 24.42 15.18 1.10
N LYS A 68 23.48 15.99 0.59
CA LYS A 68 23.76 16.90 -0.53
C LYS A 68 24.82 17.92 -0.14
N HIS A 69 25.80 18.15 -1.04
CA HIS A 69 26.86 19.13 -0.82
C HIS A 69 26.34 20.56 -0.58
N LEU A 70 25.21 20.91 -1.19
CA LEU A 70 24.52 22.19 -1.01
C LEU A 70 23.17 21.99 -0.31
N ALA A 71 23.12 21.14 0.71
CA ALA A 71 21.89 20.94 1.49
C ALA A 71 21.42 22.24 2.13
N THR A 72 20.17 22.61 1.87
CA THR A 72 19.49 23.74 2.52
C THR A 72 19.31 23.50 4.02
N VAL A 73 19.04 24.55 4.80
CA VAL A 73 18.84 24.42 6.26
C VAL A 73 17.70 23.45 6.59
N SER A 74 16.62 23.49 5.80
CA SER A 74 15.47 22.58 5.91
C SER A 74 15.81 21.13 5.51
N GLU A 75 16.73 20.91 4.57
CA GLU A 75 17.21 19.56 4.22
C GLU A 75 18.22 19.01 5.23
N LYS A 76 18.96 19.87 5.95
CA LYS A 76 19.85 19.45 7.04
C LYS A 76 19.06 18.99 8.27
N ASN A 77 17.89 19.57 8.52
CA ASN A 77 17.01 19.18 9.61
C ASN A 77 15.58 18.94 9.09
N PRO A 78 15.36 17.87 8.31
CA PRO A 78 14.06 17.59 7.73
C PRO A 78 13.07 17.11 8.78
N SER A 79 11.80 17.43 8.58
CA SER A 79 10.71 16.85 9.36
C SER A 79 10.67 15.33 9.12
N ARG A 80 10.70 14.55 10.21
CA ARG A 80 10.55 13.10 10.18
C ARG A 80 9.12 12.64 10.47
N THR A 81 8.16 13.56 10.58
CA THR A 81 6.76 13.27 11.00
C THR A 81 6.07 12.20 10.16
N PHE A 82 6.33 12.14 8.85
CA PHE A 82 5.79 11.08 7.98
C PHE A 82 6.49 9.73 8.19
N VAL A 83 7.82 9.72 8.22
CA VAL A 83 8.62 8.50 8.48
C VAL A 83 8.33 7.93 9.86
N ASP A 84 8.07 8.80 10.84
CA ASP A 84 7.79 8.41 12.21
C ASP A 84 6.31 8.14 12.51
N ASN A 85 5.44 8.18 11.48
CA ASN A 85 4.01 7.89 11.61
C ASN A 85 3.78 6.53 12.30
N LYS A 86 3.00 6.55 13.38
CA LYS A 86 2.79 5.40 14.26
C LYS A 86 2.00 4.28 13.58
N LEU A 87 1.01 4.62 12.75
CA LEU A 87 0.22 3.62 12.04
C LEU A 87 1.09 2.86 11.04
N LEU A 88 1.90 3.56 10.25
CA LEU A 88 2.79 2.94 9.27
C LEU A 88 3.82 2.03 9.96
N LYS A 89 4.38 2.44 11.10
CA LYS A 89 5.27 1.59 11.92
C LYS A 89 4.58 0.33 12.44
N VAL A 90 3.30 0.41 12.84
CA VAL A 90 2.53 -0.77 13.29
C VAL A 90 2.32 -1.74 12.12
N ILE A 91 2.01 -1.24 10.92
CA ILE A 91 1.86 -2.08 9.74
C ILE A 91 3.19 -2.75 9.38
N ALA A 92 4.28 -1.98 9.31
CA ALA A 92 5.62 -2.47 8.97
C ALA A 92 6.15 -3.52 9.95
N SER A 93 5.86 -3.38 11.24
CA SER A 93 6.30 -4.31 12.30
C SER A 93 5.39 -5.53 12.49
N ASN A 94 4.26 -5.62 11.78
CA ASN A 94 3.32 -6.72 11.92
C ASN A 94 3.91 -8.04 11.35
N SER A 95 4.17 -9.02 12.22
CA SER A 95 4.78 -10.29 11.83
C SER A 95 3.91 -11.09 10.86
N THR A 96 2.61 -11.21 11.15
CA THR A 96 1.66 -11.96 10.33
C THR A 96 1.58 -11.40 8.92
N PHE A 97 1.52 -10.07 8.78
CA PHE A 97 1.53 -9.40 7.49
C PHE A 97 2.81 -9.75 6.70
N ASN A 98 3.97 -9.57 7.32
CA ASN A 98 5.27 -9.84 6.68
C ASN A 98 5.42 -11.32 6.28
N GLU A 99 4.95 -12.25 7.09
CA GLU A 99 4.94 -13.69 6.77
C GLU A 99 4.05 -14.00 5.56
N ILE A 100 2.86 -13.40 5.47
CA ILE A 100 1.96 -13.60 4.34
C ILE A 100 2.56 -13.03 3.05
N ILE A 101 3.10 -11.81 3.08
CA ILE A 101 3.78 -11.19 1.93
C ILE A 101 4.89 -12.10 1.42
N LYS A 102 5.75 -12.62 2.31
CA LYS A 102 6.84 -13.53 1.95
C LYS A 102 6.33 -14.85 1.38
N LYS A 103 5.32 -15.46 2.02
CA LYS A 103 4.72 -16.73 1.57
C LYS A 103 4.09 -16.62 0.19
N LYS A 104 3.37 -15.53 -0.07
CA LYS A 104 2.73 -15.25 -1.36
C LYS A 104 3.67 -14.61 -2.39
N LYS A 105 4.91 -14.27 -2.00
CA LYS A 105 5.92 -13.64 -2.85
C LYS A 105 5.44 -12.34 -3.49
N LEU A 106 4.77 -11.51 -2.70
CA LEU A 106 4.25 -10.21 -3.15
C LEU A 106 5.37 -9.15 -3.13
N ASN A 107 6.43 -9.33 -3.93
CA ASN A 107 7.63 -8.48 -3.94
C ASN A 107 7.61 -7.39 -5.05
N TYR A 108 6.42 -6.97 -5.46
CA TYR A 108 6.25 -6.07 -6.62
C TYR A 108 6.96 -4.73 -6.46
N TRP A 109 6.91 -4.11 -5.28
CA TRP A 109 7.54 -2.80 -5.03
C TRP A 109 9.07 -2.85 -4.95
N GLU A 110 9.64 -4.02 -4.63
CA GLU A 110 11.10 -4.22 -4.66
C GLU A 110 11.60 -4.38 -6.10
N LEU A 111 10.81 -5.03 -6.96
CA LEU A 111 11.14 -5.26 -8.36
C LEU A 111 10.89 -4.02 -9.23
N ASP A 112 9.85 -3.25 -8.91
CA ASP A 112 9.41 -2.08 -9.67
C ASP A 112 9.12 -0.88 -8.75
N GLY A 113 10.18 -0.36 -8.15
CA GLY A 113 10.11 0.76 -7.22
C GLY A 113 9.87 2.13 -7.87
N GLU A 114 9.81 2.21 -9.21
CA GLU A 114 9.57 3.48 -9.91
C GLU A 114 8.20 4.06 -9.57
N TYR A 115 7.18 3.22 -9.48
CA TYR A 115 5.84 3.64 -9.07
C TYR A 115 5.81 4.22 -7.66
N VAL A 116 6.57 3.65 -6.72
CA VAL A 116 6.67 4.17 -5.35
C VAL A 116 7.26 5.59 -5.37
N ASN A 117 8.27 5.83 -6.21
CA ASN A 117 8.86 7.15 -6.41
C ASN A 117 7.88 8.15 -7.01
N ILE A 118 7.14 7.75 -8.06
CA ILE A 118 6.14 8.60 -8.70
C ILE A 118 5.07 9.01 -7.68
N ILE A 119 4.52 8.04 -6.96
CA ILE A 119 3.47 8.29 -5.97
C ILE A 119 3.99 9.17 -4.83
N LEU A 120 5.20 8.93 -4.32
CA LEU A 120 5.79 9.77 -3.28
C LEU A 120 6.01 11.21 -3.76
N ASN A 121 6.46 11.39 -5.00
CA ASN A 121 6.65 12.72 -5.58
C ASN A 121 5.33 13.47 -5.75
N GLU A 122 4.26 12.79 -6.17
CA GLU A 122 2.93 13.39 -6.22
C GLU A 122 2.39 13.71 -4.82
N LEU A 123 2.56 12.80 -3.86
CA LEU A 123 2.15 13.00 -2.47
C LEU A 123 2.78 14.26 -1.87
N ARG A 124 4.07 14.49 -2.13
CA ARG A 124 4.82 15.67 -1.66
C ARG A 124 4.38 16.99 -2.30
N ARG A 125 3.66 16.96 -3.42
CA ARG A 125 3.11 18.17 -4.05
C ARG A 125 1.79 18.61 -3.41
N LEU A 126 1.18 17.76 -2.59
CA LEU A 126 -0.13 18.02 -1.98
C LEU A 126 0.00 18.90 -0.73
N GLU A 127 -0.83 19.93 -0.63
CA GLU A 127 -0.80 20.90 0.47
C GLU A 127 -1.01 20.26 1.85
N TRP A 128 -1.89 19.25 1.93
CA TRP A 128 -2.17 18.55 3.19
C TRP A 128 -0.99 17.71 3.67
N TYR A 129 -0.13 17.23 2.76
CA TYR A 129 1.08 16.50 3.11
C TYR A 129 2.09 17.44 3.76
N GLU A 130 2.34 18.59 3.15
CA GLU A 130 3.21 19.63 3.70
C GLU A 130 2.68 20.12 5.06
N THR A 131 1.36 20.33 5.16
CA THR A 131 0.71 20.72 6.43
C THR A 131 0.98 19.68 7.52
N TYR A 132 0.88 18.38 7.19
CA TYR A 132 1.15 17.30 8.15
C TYR A 132 2.62 17.28 8.59
N LEU A 133 3.57 17.55 7.70
CA LEU A 133 5.00 17.62 8.03
C LEU A 133 5.36 18.77 8.99
N THR A 134 4.57 19.84 9.05
CA THR A 134 4.82 20.95 10.00
C THR A 134 4.54 20.58 11.46
N LYS A 135 3.80 19.49 11.73
CA LYS A 135 3.49 19.05 13.09
C LYS A 135 4.74 18.48 13.76
N LYS A 136 5.11 19.05 14.91
CA LYS A 136 6.26 18.58 15.72
C LYS A 136 6.01 17.24 16.40
N GLU A 137 4.80 17.03 16.90
CA GLU A 137 4.36 15.78 17.50
C GLU A 137 2.96 15.46 16.98
N THR A 138 2.73 14.20 16.64
CA THR A 138 1.43 13.72 16.18
C THR A 138 0.87 12.69 17.13
N THR A 139 -0.44 12.69 17.32
CA THR A 139 -1.15 11.61 18.02
C THR A 139 -1.44 10.46 17.07
N TYR A 140 -1.70 9.26 17.60
CA TYR A 140 -2.07 8.10 16.77
C TYR A 140 -3.31 8.38 15.90
N LYS A 141 -4.27 9.16 16.40
CA LYS A 141 -5.47 9.55 15.65
C LYS A 141 -5.14 10.46 14.47
N GLU A 142 -4.21 11.40 14.65
CA GLU A 142 -3.78 12.28 13.55
C GLU A 142 -2.99 11.51 12.49
N ASP A 143 -2.14 10.58 12.94
CA ASP A 143 -1.42 9.66 12.05
C ASP A 143 -2.37 8.81 11.23
N GLN A 144 -3.48 8.35 11.84
CA GLN A 144 -4.52 7.58 11.17
C GLN A 144 -5.36 8.42 10.20
N VAL A 145 -5.61 9.69 10.50
CA VAL A 145 -6.37 10.58 9.60
C VAL A 145 -5.56 10.97 8.37
N PHE A 146 -4.23 11.01 8.51
CA PHE A 146 -3.33 11.30 7.41
C PHE A 146 -3.22 10.15 6.39
N VAL A 147 -3.18 8.90 6.85
CA VAL A 147 -3.06 7.68 6.03
C VAL A 147 -4.41 7.26 5.44
#